data_AF-A0A914T034-F1
#
_entry.id   AF-A0A914T034-F1
#
_cell.length_a   1.000
_cell.length_b   1.000
_cell.length_c   1.000
_cell.angle_alpha   90.00
_cell.angle_beta   90.00
_cell.angle_gamma   90.00
#
_symmetry.space_group_name_H-M   'P 1'
#
loop_
_entity.id
_entity.type
_entity.pdbx_description
1 polymer ?
#
loop_
_entity_poly.entity_id
_entity_poly.type
_entity_poly.pdbx_seq_one_letter_code
_entity_poly.pdbx_strand_id
1 'polypeptide(L)'
;MFRLMSSAQSQQQEAQKWPKFVDLSFKFENQNILLSFKEFKDVYQVHFTQLGKFGQIIEIIHPRHSSEQVPGTYQPIEYETKQLLGPDSPESDLFLRRLVGVLKATNRCRKPTINVYVFKRSASATAATPNLEAEKLDIKKTIFLPKTAFQPHLKCIERSATDTEIYQKGKFEEFYQWQKGAEERQHLPEYILLDGPPYANGSTHVGHAINKVLKDLIIKTRILSHRVQFQPGWDCHGLPIELKIAKDETNAASTPLQIRECARQVAHNAIATQKHSFKRWGVTADWSKPYLTMDSKYVANQLDIFSTLYEKGYVYRSFKPIYWSPSSKSALAESELEYNEKHKSIAAFFRFHLINLDLDKLALGSLKMEKKPSHIFALIWTTTPWTLPLNDVVAYSENLKYALVEFEDAKQQK
;
A
#
# COMPACT_ATOMS: atom_id res chain seq x y z
N MET A 1 47.57 -16.66 35.88
CA MET A 1 48.69 -15.83 35.36
C MET A 1 49.73 -16.77 34.78
N PHE A 2 49.56 -17.19 33.52
CA PHE A 2 50.57 -17.93 32.78
C PHE A 2 50.59 -17.41 31.34
N ARG A 3 51.77 -17.00 30.93
CA ARG A 3 52.13 -16.42 29.63
C ARG A 3 53.21 -17.36 29.06
N LEU A 4 53.15 -17.67 27.77
CA LEU A 4 54.24 -18.00 26.84
C LEU A 4 53.58 -18.40 25.50
N MET A 5 53.55 -17.49 24.53
CA MET A 5 54.40 -17.43 23.33
C MET A 5 54.08 -18.49 22.26
N SER A 6 53.58 -18.04 21.09
CA SER A 6 54.20 -18.33 19.78
C SER A 6 53.57 -17.52 18.64
N SER A 7 54.43 -17.10 17.72
CA SER A 7 54.22 -16.44 16.44
C SER A 7 53.25 -17.16 15.47
N ALA A 8 52.48 -16.40 14.67
CA ALA A 8 52.26 -16.67 13.24
C ALA A 8 51.51 -15.53 12.52
N GLN A 9 52.20 -14.95 11.54
CA GLN A 9 51.69 -14.52 10.22
C GLN A 9 50.42 -13.66 10.12
N SER A 10 50.65 -12.36 9.93
CA SER A 10 49.73 -11.43 9.29
C SER A 10 49.61 -11.72 7.78
N GLN A 11 48.52 -12.34 7.35
CA GLN A 11 48.05 -12.27 5.97
C GLN A 11 47.11 -11.07 5.81
N GLN A 12 47.54 -10.08 5.03
CA GLN A 12 46.69 -9.00 4.52
C GLN A 12 45.68 -9.61 3.53
N GLN A 13 44.39 -9.59 3.87
CA GLN A 13 43.33 -9.83 2.90
C GLN A 13 43.19 -8.60 1.99
N GLU A 14 43.49 -8.75 0.71
CA GLU A 14 43.18 -7.76 -0.33
C GLU A 14 41.66 -7.52 -0.38
N ALA A 15 41.24 -6.27 -0.18
CA ALA A 15 39.84 -5.87 -0.29
C ALA A 15 39.32 -6.12 -1.72
N GLN A 16 38.32 -6.98 -1.84
CA GLN A 16 37.66 -7.31 -3.10
C GLN A 16 36.99 -6.06 -3.71
N LYS A 17 37.60 -5.48 -4.74
CA LYS A 17 37.11 -4.28 -5.44
C LYS A 17 35.89 -4.65 -6.30
N TRP A 18 34.72 -4.11 -5.96
CA TRP A 18 33.49 -4.31 -6.72
C TRP A 18 33.60 -3.65 -8.12
N PRO A 19 33.00 -4.25 -9.17
CA PRO A 19 33.08 -3.74 -10.54
C PRO A 19 32.41 -2.36 -10.65
N LYS A 20 33.03 -1.44 -11.38
CA LYS A 20 32.43 -0.13 -11.69
C LYS A 20 31.33 -0.31 -12.73
N PHE A 21 30.16 0.23 -12.43
CA PHE A 21 28.99 0.21 -13.30
C PHE A 21 28.77 1.60 -13.91
N VAL A 22 28.57 1.66 -15.22
CA VAL A 22 28.19 2.90 -15.92
C VAL A 22 26.99 2.59 -16.80
N ASP A 23 25.91 3.35 -16.60
CA ASP A 23 24.71 3.29 -17.43
C ASP A 23 24.87 4.18 -18.66
N LEU A 24 24.72 3.59 -19.84
CA LEU A 24 24.77 4.28 -21.13
C LEU A 24 23.47 4.11 -21.93
N SER A 25 22.38 3.75 -21.24
CA SER A 25 21.09 3.52 -21.87
C SER A 25 20.60 4.74 -22.62
N PHE A 26 19.96 4.52 -23.77
CA PHE A 26 19.39 5.57 -24.61
C PHE A 26 18.12 5.10 -25.30
N LYS A 27 17.35 6.07 -25.82
CA LYS A 27 16.17 5.79 -26.64
C LYS A 27 16.56 5.83 -28.11
N PHE A 28 16.11 4.84 -28.86
CA PHE A 28 16.24 4.78 -30.32
C PHE A 28 14.92 4.29 -30.91
N GLU A 29 14.37 5.00 -31.90
CA GLU A 29 13.09 4.66 -32.56
C GLU A 29 11.96 4.28 -31.57
N ASN A 30 11.80 5.09 -30.51
CA ASN A 30 10.82 4.90 -29.43
C ASN A 30 11.00 3.64 -28.55
N GLN A 31 12.14 2.96 -28.64
CA GLN A 31 12.49 1.83 -27.77
C GLN A 31 13.64 2.20 -26.82
N ASN A 32 13.52 1.78 -25.55
CA ASN A 32 14.60 1.93 -24.59
C ASN A 32 15.64 0.83 -24.82
N ILE A 33 16.84 1.21 -25.25
CA ILE A 33 17.99 0.32 -25.33
C ILE A 33 18.75 0.45 -24.01
N LEU A 34 18.71 -0.63 -23.22
CA LEU A 34 19.41 -0.71 -21.95
C LEU A 34 20.84 -1.18 -22.17
N LEU A 35 21.78 -0.37 -21.71
CA LEU A 35 23.21 -0.53 -21.93
C LEU A 35 23.96 -0.42 -20.61
N SER A 36 24.49 -1.55 -20.17
CA SER A 36 25.33 -1.59 -18.98
C SER A 36 26.76 -1.96 -19.33
N PHE A 37 27.68 -1.15 -18.83
CA PHE A 37 29.10 -1.36 -18.95
C PHE A 37 29.65 -1.94 -17.66
N LYS A 38 30.35 -3.08 -17.75
CA LYS A 38 30.98 -3.74 -16.61
C LYS A 38 32.47 -3.91 -16.87
N GLU A 39 33.28 -3.33 -16.01
CA GLU A 39 34.73 -3.55 -15.97
C GLU A 39 35.06 -4.66 -14.99
N PHE A 40 35.75 -5.70 -15.46
CA PHE A 40 36.28 -6.74 -14.58
C PHE A 40 37.64 -7.20 -15.08
N LYS A 41 38.69 -7.02 -14.25
CA LYS A 41 40.06 -7.49 -14.52
C LYS A 41 40.54 -7.18 -15.94
N ASP A 42 40.46 -5.92 -16.34
CA ASP A 42 40.91 -5.40 -17.65
C ASP A 42 40.16 -5.93 -18.89
N VAL A 43 39.02 -6.58 -18.68
CA VAL A 43 38.05 -6.93 -19.73
C VAL A 43 36.80 -6.06 -19.58
N TYR A 44 36.36 -5.47 -20.68
CA TYR A 44 35.13 -4.69 -20.73
C TYR A 44 34.02 -5.51 -21.37
N GLN A 45 32.98 -5.79 -20.59
CA GLN A 45 31.76 -6.44 -21.06
C GLN A 45 30.65 -5.40 -21.23
N VAL A 46 30.14 -5.30 -22.45
CA VAL A 46 29.01 -4.43 -22.79
C VAL A 46 27.79 -5.32 -22.99
N HIS A 47 26.80 -5.15 -22.11
CA HIS A 47 25.54 -5.88 -22.22
C HIS A 47 24.51 -5.02 -22.95
N PHE A 48 23.97 -5.55 -24.04
CA PHE A 48 22.87 -4.95 -24.78
C PHE A 48 21.60 -5.70 -24.45
N THR A 49 20.65 -5.01 -23.84
CA THR A 49 19.33 -5.60 -23.56
C THR A 49 18.24 -4.73 -24.18
N GLN A 50 17.48 -5.32 -25.08
CA GLN A 50 16.26 -4.73 -25.63
C GLN A 50 15.08 -5.43 -24.96
N LEU A 51 14.14 -4.67 -24.39
CA LEU A 51 12.96 -5.22 -23.73
C LEU A 51 12.22 -6.20 -24.67
N GLY A 52 12.26 -7.49 -24.34
CA GLY A 52 11.54 -8.55 -25.07
C GLY A 52 12.37 -9.51 -25.95
N LYS A 53 13.70 -9.36 -26.05
CA LYS A 53 14.60 -10.35 -26.68
C LYS A 53 15.82 -10.63 -25.79
N PHE A 54 16.31 -11.87 -25.77
CA PHE A 54 17.50 -12.26 -24.98
C PHE A 54 18.74 -11.43 -25.37
N GLY A 55 19.46 -10.90 -24.36
CA GLY A 55 20.54 -9.93 -24.54
C GLY A 55 21.77 -10.48 -25.25
N GLN A 56 22.42 -9.62 -26.03
CA GLN A 56 23.70 -9.90 -26.68
C GLN A 56 24.84 -9.34 -25.80
N ILE A 57 25.93 -10.10 -25.69
CA ILE A 57 27.13 -9.72 -24.94
C ILE A 57 28.23 -9.39 -25.94
N ILE A 58 28.74 -8.16 -25.90
CA ILE A 58 29.92 -7.76 -26.66
C ILE A 58 31.09 -7.69 -25.68
N GLU A 59 32.13 -8.47 -25.96
CA GLU A 59 33.37 -8.48 -25.18
C GLU A 59 34.45 -7.71 -25.94
N ILE A 60 34.93 -6.61 -25.35
CA ILE A 60 35.98 -5.78 -25.93
C ILE A 60 37.31 -6.21 -25.29
N ILE A 61 38.10 -6.97 -26.04
CA ILE A 61 39.43 -7.42 -25.62
C ILE A 61 40.47 -6.39 -26.02
N HIS A 62 41.29 -5.93 -25.08
CA HIS A 62 42.38 -5.02 -25.38
C HIS A 62 43.55 -5.71 -26.10
N PRO A 63 44.20 -5.04 -27.08
CA PRO A 63 45.27 -5.61 -27.90
C PRO A 63 46.61 -5.85 -27.16
N ARG A 64 46.64 -5.85 -25.82
CA ARG A 64 47.84 -6.14 -25.02
C ARG A 64 47.83 -7.48 -24.29
N HIS A 65 46.75 -8.25 -24.38
CA HIS A 65 46.72 -9.65 -23.93
C HIS A 65 46.15 -10.55 -25.02
N SER A 66 46.89 -10.67 -26.13
CA SER A 66 46.68 -11.70 -27.14
C SER A 66 47.60 -12.90 -26.86
N SER A 67 47.45 -13.53 -25.71
CA SER A 67 47.96 -14.90 -25.48
C SER A 67 47.47 -15.39 -24.11
N GLU A 68 46.38 -16.15 -24.11
CA GLU A 68 46.26 -17.46 -23.45
C GLU A 68 44.79 -17.89 -23.42
N GLN A 69 44.52 -18.92 -24.24
CA GLN A 69 43.37 -19.84 -24.18
C GLN A 69 41.98 -19.25 -23.92
N VAL A 70 41.31 -18.82 -25.01
CA VAL A 70 39.85 -18.76 -25.06
C VAL A 70 39.34 -19.93 -25.91
N PRO A 71 38.50 -20.83 -25.39
CA PRO A 71 38.06 -22.02 -26.11
C PRO A 71 36.90 -21.69 -27.06
N GLY A 72 37.18 -21.71 -28.36
CA GLY A 72 36.14 -21.64 -29.40
C GLY A 72 36.74 -21.39 -30.78
N THR A 73 36.21 -22.05 -31.81
CA THR A 73 36.59 -21.79 -33.20
C THR A 73 35.96 -20.46 -33.61
N TYR A 74 36.76 -19.40 -33.62
CA TYR A 74 36.31 -18.04 -33.93
C TYR A 74 36.35 -17.79 -35.42
N GLN A 75 35.23 -17.35 -36.00
CA GLN A 75 35.24 -16.58 -37.24
C GLN A 75 34.98 -15.11 -36.89
N PRO A 76 35.85 -14.18 -37.29
CA PRO A 76 35.54 -12.76 -37.22
C PRO A 76 34.39 -12.49 -38.18
N ILE A 77 33.21 -12.21 -37.64
CA ILE A 77 32.12 -11.65 -38.44
C ILE A 77 32.26 -10.14 -38.30
N GLU A 78 32.82 -9.49 -39.31
CA GLU A 78 32.71 -8.03 -39.43
C GLU A 78 31.23 -7.69 -39.64
N TYR A 79 30.62 -7.08 -38.63
CA TYR A 79 29.33 -6.44 -38.79
C TYR A 79 29.57 -5.01 -39.24
N GLU A 80 28.90 -4.59 -40.33
CA GLU A 80 28.73 -3.17 -40.60
C GLU A 80 28.02 -2.54 -39.40
N THR A 81 28.61 -1.49 -38.84
CA THR A 81 28.09 -0.72 -37.69
C THR A 81 26.62 -0.29 -37.88
N LYS A 82 26.19 -0.16 -39.13
CA LYS A 82 24.83 0.16 -39.59
C LYS A 82 23.79 -0.90 -39.22
N GLN A 83 24.16 -2.19 -39.13
CA GLN A 83 23.22 -3.24 -38.73
C GLN A 83 22.96 -3.27 -37.23
N LEU A 84 23.93 -2.87 -36.41
CA LEU A 84 23.80 -2.83 -34.94
C LEU A 84 23.06 -1.58 -34.44
N LEU A 85 23.21 -0.46 -35.15
CA LEU A 85 22.70 0.84 -34.73
C LEU A 85 21.47 1.31 -35.53
N GLY A 86 20.99 0.48 -36.47
CA GLY A 86 19.96 0.90 -37.41
C GLY A 86 20.49 1.89 -38.47
N PRO A 87 19.60 2.44 -39.32
CA PRO A 87 19.99 3.40 -40.34
C PRO A 87 20.73 4.62 -39.76
N ASP A 88 21.57 5.26 -40.57
CA ASP A 88 22.38 6.43 -40.18
C ASP A 88 21.47 7.52 -39.60
N SER A 89 21.52 7.72 -38.28
CA SER A 89 20.71 8.69 -37.55
C SER A 89 21.61 9.53 -36.63
N PRO A 90 21.20 10.75 -36.23
CA PRO A 90 21.99 11.56 -35.29
C PRO A 90 22.22 10.87 -33.93
N GLU A 91 21.34 9.93 -33.57
CA GLU A 91 21.36 9.22 -32.28
C GLU A 91 22.40 8.08 -32.26
N SER A 92 22.62 7.39 -33.39
CA SER A 92 23.66 6.37 -33.53
C SER A 92 25.07 6.96 -33.46
N ASP A 93 25.24 8.18 -33.98
CA ASP A 93 26.47 8.95 -33.87
C ASP A 93 26.73 9.39 -32.41
N LEU A 94 25.67 9.69 -31.66
CA LEU A 94 25.72 9.99 -30.23
C LEU A 94 26.18 8.77 -29.40
N PHE A 95 25.71 7.57 -29.76
CA PHE A 95 26.13 6.32 -29.12
C PHE A 95 27.62 6.04 -29.35
N LEU A 96 28.09 6.11 -30.60
CA LEU A 96 29.50 5.89 -30.94
C LEU A 96 30.40 6.90 -30.22
N ARG A 97 30.01 8.18 -30.16
CA ARG A 97 30.72 9.21 -29.40
C ARG A 97 30.75 8.94 -27.90
N ARG A 98 29.66 8.45 -27.31
CA ARG A 98 29.59 8.09 -25.87
C ARG A 98 30.45 6.87 -25.56
N LEU A 99 30.38 5.82 -26.39
CA LEU A 99 31.21 4.62 -26.23
C LEU A 99 32.70 4.95 -26.33
N VAL A 100 33.09 5.73 -27.35
CA VAL A 100 34.47 6.23 -27.50
C VAL A 100 34.86 7.13 -26.32
N GLY A 101 33.95 7.98 -25.83
CA GLY A 101 34.14 8.84 -24.67
C GLY A 101 34.47 8.05 -23.40
N VAL A 102 33.74 6.96 -23.13
CA VAL A 102 33.98 6.07 -21.98
C VAL A 102 35.30 5.33 -22.13
N LEU A 103 35.60 4.78 -23.32
CA LEU A 103 36.89 4.12 -23.60
C LEU A 103 38.09 5.07 -23.52
N LYS A 104 37.89 6.36 -23.81
CA LYS A 104 38.93 7.39 -23.66
C LYS A 104 39.09 7.82 -22.20
N ALA A 105 38.00 7.93 -21.44
CA ALA A 105 38.01 8.30 -20.02
C ALA A 105 38.72 7.26 -19.14
N THR A 106 38.75 5.99 -19.54
CA THR A 106 39.51 4.94 -18.84
C THR A 106 41.02 4.98 -19.11
N ASN A 107 41.50 5.93 -19.93
CA ASN A 107 42.90 6.28 -20.16
C ASN A 107 43.81 5.13 -20.67
N ARG A 108 43.23 4.05 -21.21
CA ARG A 108 43.98 2.82 -21.58
C ARG A 108 44.01 2.48 -23.08
N CYS A 109 43.29 3.20 -23.94
CA CYS A 109 43.30 2.98 -25.39
C CYS A 109 43.33 4.30 -26.19
N ARG A 110 44.37 4.52 -27.01
CA ARG A 110 44.42 5.66 -27.97
C ARG A 110 43.71 5.38 -29.30
N LYS A 111 43.43 4.10 -29.62
CA LYS A 111 42.62 3.64 -30.76
C LYS A 111 41.93 2.31 -30.37
N PRO A 112 40.61 2.27 -30.13
CA PRO A 112 39.91 1.03 -29.83
C PRO A 112 39.57 0.25 -31.11
N THR A 113 39.77 -1.07 -31.08
CA THR A 113 39.28 -2.01 -32.09
C THR A 113 38.16 -2.82 -31.44
N ILE A 114 36.99 -2.93 -32.07
CA ILE A 114 35.80 -3.57 -31.49
C ILE A 114 35.55 -4.89 -32.22
N ASN A 115 35.57 -6.01 -31.50
CA ASN A 115 35.17 -7.32 -32.01
C ASN A 115 33.79 -7.68 -31.43
N VAL A 116 32.86 -8.11 -32.28
CA VAL A 116 31.48 -8.46 -31.90
C VAL A 116 31.28 -9.96 -32.02
N TYR A 117 30.79 -10.61 -30.97
CA TYR A 117 30.54 -12.05 -30.95
C TYR A 117 29.03 -12.33 -30.95
N VAL A 118 28.56 -13.14 -31.92
CA VAL A 118 27.15 -13.56 -32.00
C VAL A 118 27.06 -15.09 -32.01
N PHE A 119 26.31 -15.65 -31.06
CA PHE A 119 25.95 -17.07 -31.07
C PHE A 119 24.78 -17.30 -32.02
N LYS A 120 25.06 -17.82 -33.23
CA LYS A 120 24.03 -18.38 -34.11
C LYS A 120 23.98 -19.90 -33.97
N ARG A 121 22.79 -20.45 -33.76
CA ARG A 121 22.52 -21.88 -33.92
C ARG A 121 22.26 -22.13 -35.42
N SER A 122 23.22 -22.68 -36.15
CA SER A 122 23.04 -23.00 -37.57
C SER A 122 22.29 -24.32 -37.73
N ALA A 123 21.21 -24.28 -38.51
CA ALA A 123 20.63 -25.44 -39.15
C ALA A 123 21.38 -25.70 -40.48
N SER A 124 21.65 -26.98 -40.73
CA SER A 124 22.23 -27.65 -41.92
C SER A 124 22.49 -26.85 -43.21
N ALA A 125 23.69 -27.02 -43.78
CA ALA A 125 23.87 -27.41 -45.18
C ALA A 125 25.26 -28.05 -45.42
N THR A 126 25.29 -28.98 -46.36
CA THR A 126 26.27 -30.03 -46.72
C THR A 126 27.57 -29.58 -47.42
N ALA A 127 28.69 -30.24 -47.10
CA ALA A 127 29.70 -30.77 -48.06
C ALA A 127 30.67 -31.74 -47.34
N ALA A 128 30.99 -32.86 -48.01
CA ALA A 128 31.69 -34.09 -47.53
C ALA A 128 33.19 -33.90 -47.20
N THR A 129 33.98 -34.72 -46.48
CA THR A 129 34.00 -36.07 -45.84
C THR A 129 35.25 -36.05 -44.87
N PRO A 130 35.57 -37.00 -43.95
CA PRO A 130 35.12 -38.39 -43.84
C PRO A 130 34.53 -38.80 -42.48
N ASN A 131 33.87 -39.97 -42.51
CA ASN A 131 33.31 -40.72 -41.40
C ASN A 131 34.33 -40.96 -40.28
N LEU A 132 34.09 -40.32 -39.14
CA LEU A 132 34.27 -40.97 -37.84
C LEU A 132 32.88 -40.91 -37.20
N GLU A 133 32.26 -42.07 -37.01
CA GLU A 133 31.08 -42.21 -36.15
C GLU A 133 31.48 -41.86 -34.71
N ALA A 134 31.61 -40.56 -34.44
CA ALA A 134 31.48 -40.07 -33.08
C ALA A 134 30.00 -40.22 -32.76
N GLU A 135 29.65 -41.25 -32.00
CA GLU A 135 28.40 -41.26 -31.24
C GLU A 135 28.22 -39.85 -30.70
N LYS A 136 27.16 -39.16 -31.13
CA LYS A 136 26.85 -37.80 -30.71
C LYS A 136 26.60 -37.86 -29.21
N LEU A 137 27.66 -37.69 -28.41
CA LEU A 137 27.58 -37.66 -26.97
C LEU A 137 26.60 -36.54 -26.65
N ASP A 138 25.46 -36.88 -26.06
CA ASP A 138 24.47 -35.89 -25.67
C ASP A 138 25.02 -35.14 -24.45
N ILE A 139 25.79 -34.09 -24.70
CA ILE A 139 26.46 -33.25 -23.69
C ILE A 139 25.43 -32.69 -22.68
N LYS A 140 24.14 -32.63 -23.04
CA LYS A 140 23.09 -32.26 -22.07
C LYS A 140 22.94 -33.27 -20.94
N LYS A 141 23.25 -34.55 -21.17
CA LYS A 141 23.21 -35.61 -20.16
C LYS A 141 24.43 -35.60 -19.24
N THR A 142 25.53 -34.94 -19.63
CA THR A 142 26.72 -34.79 -18.79
C THR A 142 26.65 -33.55 -17.88
N ILE A 143 25.62 -32.70 -18.03
CA ILE A 143 25.40 -31.51 -17.20
C ILE A 143 24.34 -31.82 -16.13
N PHE A 144 24.69 -31.60 -14.87
CA PHE A 144 23.76 -31.70 -13.74
C PHE A 144 22.85 -30.49 -13.67
N LEU A 145 21.79 -30.47 -14.48
CA LEU A 145 20.74 -29.46 -14.38
C LEU A 145 19.83 -29.72 -13.17
N PRO A 146 19.39 -28.67 -12.44
CA PRO A 146 18.38 -28.81 -11.41
C PRO A 146 17.10 -29.41 -11.99
N LYS A 147 16.68 -30.56 -11.46
CA LYS A 147 15.40 -31.19 -11.81
C LYS A 147 14.44 -30.99 -10.64
N THR A 148 13.32 -30.34 -10.91
CA THR A 148 12.27 -30.14 -9.91
C THR A 148 10.91 -30.41 -10.53
N ALA A 149 10.03 -31.04 -9.76
CA ALA A 149 8.61 -31.17 -10.09
C ALA A 149 7.83 -29.88 -9.77
N PHE A 150 8.49 -28.89 -9.13
CA PHE A 150 7.88 -27.62 -8.76
C PHE A 150 7.52 -26.81 -10.01
N GLN A 151 6.22 -26.54 -10.15
CA GLN A 151 5.69 -25.76 -11.28
C GLN A 151 6.06 -24.28 -11.10
N PRO A 152 6.78 -23.66 -12.04
CA PRO A 152 7.21 -22.26 -11.90
C PRO A 152 6.07 -21.26 -12.05
N HIS A 153 4.97 -21.65 -12.70
CA HIS A 153 3.80 -20.82 -12.92
C HIS A 153 2.54 -21.65 -12.70
N LEU A 154 1.56 -21.06 -12.01
CA LEU A 154 0.23 -21.63 -11.78
C LEU A 154 -0.81 -20.64 -12.30
N LYS A 155 -1.80 -21.14 -13.05
CA LYS A 155 -2.93 -20.29 -13.47
C LYS A 155 -3.77 -19.93 -12.25
N CYS A 156 -4.52 -18.82 -12.33
CA CYS A 156 -5.34 -18.34 -11.21
C CYS A 156 -6.35 -19.39 -10.68
N ILE A 157 -7.00 -20.13 -11.58
CA ILE A 157 -7.97 -21.18 -11.23
C ILE A 157 -7.27 -22.33 -10.49
N GLU A 158 -6.14 -22.80 -11.04
CA GLU A 158 -5.32 -23.85 -10.44
C GLU A 158 -4.82 -23.40 -9.06
N ARG A 159 -4.39 -22.14 -8.93
CA ARG A 159 -3.93 -21.57 -7.66
C ARG A 159 -5.00 -21.63 -6.58
N SER A 160 -6.25 -21.28 -6.89
CA SER A 160 -7.34 -21.34 -5.92
C SER A 160 -7.64 -22.77 -5.45
N ALA A 161 -7.50 -23.76 -6.34
CA ALA A 161 -7.65 -25.17 -5.97
C ALA A 161 -6.48 -25.62 -5.08
N THR A 162 -5.26 -25.26 -5.46
CA THR A 162 -4.05 -25.53 -4.67
C THR A 162 -4.09 -24.89 -3.28
N ASP A 163 -4.56 -23.65 -3.13
CA ASP A 163 -4.65 -23.00 -1.81
C ASP A 163 -5.62 -23.75 -0.88
N THR A 164 -6.72 -24.28 -1.42
CA THR A 164 -7.68 -25.11 -0.67
C THR A 164 -7.04 -26.43 -0.25
N GLU A 165 -6.30 -27.07 -1.15
CA GLU A 165 -5.56 -28.30 -0.88
C GLU A 165 -4.47 -28.09 0.18
N ILE A 166 -3.73 -26.98 0.09
CA ILE A 166 -2.72 -26.58 1.10
C ILE A 166 -3.38 -26.35 2.46
N TYR A 167 -4.53 -25.68 2.50
CA TYR A 167 -5.27 -25.45 3.74
C TYR A 167 -5.66 -26.77 4.42
N GLN A 168 -6.15 -27.74 3.63
CA GLN A 168 -6.54 -29.07 4.12
C GLN A 168 -5.33 -29.91 4.54
N LYS A 169 -4.32 -30.06 3.67
CA LYS A 169 -3.11 -30.85 3.94
C LYS A 169 -2.29 -30.28 5.08
N GLY A 170 -2.22 -28.95 5.18
CA GLY A 170 -1.56 -28.23 6.27
C GLY A 170 -2.36 -28.20 7.57
N LYS A 171 -3.55 -28.80 7.61
CA LYS A 171 -4.41 -28.91 8.80
C LYS A 171 -4.64 -27.58 9.51
N PHE A 172 -4.83 -26.51 8.74
CA PHE A 172 -4.99 -25.15 9.28
C PHE A 172 -6.19 -25.03 10.24
N GLU A 173 -7.24 -25.84 10.04
CA GLU A 173 -8.39 -25.90 10.95
C GLU A 173 -8.03 -26.49 12.32
N GLU A 174 -7.12 -27.47 12.35
CA GLU A 174 -6.65 -28.14 13.57
C GLU A 174 -5.54 -27.33 14.28
N PHE A 175 -5.02 -26.26 13.66
CA PHE A 175 -3.86 -25.51 14.15
C PHE A 175 -3.98 -25.12 15.64
N TYR A 176 -5.13 -24.57 16.04
CA TYR A 176 -5.36 -24.15 17.43
C TYR A 176 -5.51 -25.32 18.39
N GLN A 177 -6.09 -26.43 17.94
CA GLN A 177 -6.19 -27.64 18.75
C GLN A 177 -4.80 -28.25 18.95
N TRP A 178 -3.99 -28.31 17.90
CA TRP A 178 -2.61 -28.79 17.95
C TRP A 178 -1.77 -27.97 18.94
N GLN A 179 -1.68 -26.65 18.79
CA GLN A 179 -0.80 -25.87 19.67
C GLN A 179 -1.25 -25.83 21.14
N LYS A 180 -2.56 -25.97 21.41
CA LYS A 180 -3.10 -26.04 22.77
C LYS A 180 -2.91 -27.43 23.39
N GLY A 181 -2.88 -28.50 22.58
CA GLY A 181 -2.73 -29.89 23.04
C GLY A 181 -1.29 -30.40 23.07
N ALA A 182 -0.37 -29.78 22.34
CA ALA A 182 1.03 -30.17 22.27
C ALA A 182 1.74 -29.98 23.62
N GLU A 183 2.16 -31.09 24.26
CA GLU A 183 2.84 -31.09 25.56
C GLU A 183 4.14 -30.29 25.51
N GLU A 184 4.89 -30.42 24.41
CA GLU A 184 6.14 -29.73 24.16
C GLU A 184 5.98 -28.20 24.05
N ARG A 185 4.75 -27.69 23.97
CA ARG A 185 4.47 -26.26 23.87
C ARG A 185 3.92 -25.67 25.16
N GLN A 186 3.55 -26.47 26.16
CA GLN A 186 2.90 -25.97 27.38
C GLN A 186 3.79 -25.07 28.23
N HIS A 187 5.11 -25.26 28.15
CA HIS A 187 6.09 -24.43 28.83
C HIS A 187 6.33 -23.07 28.15
N LEU A 188 5.84 -22.89 26.92
CA LEU A 188 6.03 -21.64 26.17
C LEU A 188 5.10 -20.53 26.68
N PRO A 189 5.58 -19.28 26.74
CA PRO A 189 4.76 -18.14 27.09
C PRO A 189 3.61 -17.93 26.11
N GLU A 190 2.53 -17.31 26.59
CA GLU A 190 1.35 -17.02 25.79
C GLU A 190 1.47 -15.64 25.11
N TYR A 191 1.07 -15.58 23.84
CA TYR A 191 0.99 -14.36 23.05
C TYR A 191 -0.45 -14.15 22.59
N ILE A 192 -1.12 -13.14 23.13
CA ILE A 192 -2.51 -12.82 22.82
C ILE A 192 -2.56 -11.64 21.86
N LEU A 193 -3.19 -11.83 20.70
CA LEU A 193 -3.48 -10.76 19.74
C LEU A 193 -4.98 -10.53 19.70
N LEU A 194 -5.40 -9.36 20.18
CA LEU A 194 -6.79 -8.95 20.14
C LEU A 194 -7.17 -8.52 18.73
N ASP A 195 -8.20 -9.16 18.19
CA ASP A 195 -8.75 -8.80 16.89
C ASP A 195 -9.73 -7.64 17.06
N GLY A 196 -9.55 -6.55 16.31
CA GLY A 196 -10.61 -5.56 16.10
C GLY A 196 -11.73 -6.17 15.26
N PRO A 197 -12.98 -6.22 15.75
CA PRO A 197 -14.06 -6.93 15.08
C PRO A 197 -14.52 -6.13 13.84
N PRO A 198 -14.47 -6.68 12.61
CA PRO A 198 -15.12 -6.05 11.47
C PRO A 198 -16.64 -5.99 11.63
N TYR A 199 -17.26 -5.01 10.99
CA TYR A 199 -18.72 -4.93 10.87
C TYR A 199 -19.29 -6.10 10.06
N ALA A 200 -20.33 -6.73 10.60
CA ALA A 200 -21.05 -7.83 9.96
C ALA A 200 -22.10 -7.33 8.95
N ASN A 201 -21.74 -6.39 8.07
CA ASN A 201 -22.67 -5.71 7.17
C ASN A 201 -22.50 -6.05 5.67
N GLY A 202 -21.50 -6.85 5.27
CA GLY A 202 -21.28 -7.14 3.85
C GLY A 202 -20.08 -8.02 3.53
N SER A 203 -19.78 -8.12 2.24
CA SER A 203 -18.64 -8.89 1.72
C SER A 203 -17.30 -8.28 2.09
N THR A 204 -16.27 -9.12 2.15
CA THR A 204 -14.90 -8.68 2.38
C THR A 204 -14.35 -7.86 1.23
N HIS A 205 -13.47 -6.89 1.54
CA HIS A 205 -12.74 -6.06 0.58
C HIS A 205 -11.23 -6.05 0.89
N VAL A 206 -10.42 -5.39 0.06
CA VAL A 206 -8.95 -5.38 0.18
C VAL A 206 -8.46 -4.89 1.56
N GLY A 207 -9.08 -3.84 2.12
CA GLY A 207 -8.78 -3.40 3.49
C GLY A 207 -8.91 -4.51 4.56
N HIS A 208 -9.93 -5.38 4.46
CA HIS A 208 -10.05 -6.54 5.34
C HIS A 208 -8.90 -7.52 5.14
N ALA A 209 -8.51 -7.78 3.89
CA ALA A 209 -7.40 -8.67 3.56
C ALA A 209 -6.07 -8.17 4.14
N ILE A 210 -5.75 -6.89 3.93
CA ILE A 210 -4.53 -6.28 4.49
C ILE A 210 -4.51 -6.42 6.00
N ASN A 211 -5.60 -6.09 6.69
CA ASN A 211 -5.67 -6.17 8.15
C ASN A 211 -5.48 -7.61 8.67
N LYS A 212 -6.21 -8.58 8.10
CA LYS A 212 -6.17 -9.97 8.58
C LYS A 212 -4.87 -10.68 8.24
N VAL A 213 -4.31 -10.45 7.04
CA VAL A 213 -3.04 -11.05 6.63
C VAL A 213 -1.87 -10.51 7.45
N LEU A 214 -1.85 -9.21 7.78
CA LEU A 214 -0.82 -8.65 8.65
C LEU A 214 -0.86 -9.24 10.07
N LYS A 215 -2.07 -9.38 10.65
CA LYS A 215 -2.24 -10.03 11.96
C LYS A 215 -1.80 -11.49 11.91
N ASP A 216 -2.16 -12.22 10.85
CA ASP A 216 -1.77 -13.61 10.65
C ASP A 216 -0.25 -13.78 10.51
N LEU A 217 0.45 -12.86 9.82
CA LEU A 217 1.91 -12.86 9.75
C LEU A 217 2.55 -12.75 11.14
N ILE A 218 2.02 -11.87 12.00
CA ILE A 218 2.49 -11.74 13.39
C ILE A 218 2.24 -13.05 14.16
N ILE A 219 1.07 -13.65 14.02
CA ILE A 219 0.76 -14.92 14.69
C ILE A 219 1.67 -16.07 14.22
N LYS A 220 1.89 -16.20 12.91
CA LYS A 220 2.76 -17.21 12.30
C LYS A 220 4.24 -17.03 12.66
N THR A 221 4.69 -15.81 12.97
CA THR A 221 6.05 -15.59 13.46
C THR A 221 6.16 -15.90 14.95
N ARG A 222 5.13 -15.55 15.75
CA ARG A 222 5.12 -15.80 17.20
C ARG A 222 4.96 -17.27 17.57
N ILE A 223 4.28 -18.07 16.74
CA ILE A 223 4.11 -19.51 17.00
C ILE A 223 5.44 -20.27 17.11
N LEU A 224 6.54 -19.77 16.55
CA LEU A 224 7.84 -20.43 16.68
C LEU A 224 8.38 -20.43 18.12
N SER A 225 7.91 -19.52 18.98
CA SER A 225 8.42 -19.34 20.35
C SER A 225 7.33 -19.20 21.42
N HIS A 226 6.06 -19.03 21.05
CA HIS A 226 4.95 -18.76 21.96
C HIS A 226 3.74 -19.66 21.63
N ARG A 227 2.89 -19.91 22.62
CA ARG A 227 1.50 -20.32 22.38
C ARG A 227 0.70 -19.07 22.00
N VAL A 228 -0.02 -19.09 20.90
CA VAL A 228 -0.66 -17.89 20.34
C VAL A 228 -2.17 -17.95 20.53
N GLN A 229 -2.80 -16.82 20.87
CA GLN A 229 -4.25 -16.68 20.88
C GLN A 229 -4.65 -15.54 19.94
N PHE A 230 -5.30 -15.89 18.84
CA PHE A 230 -5.95 -14.93 17.96
C PHE A 230 -7.40 -15.37 17.72
N GLN A 231 -8.29 -14.79 18.53
CA GLN A 231 -9.72 -15.05 18.48
C GLN A 231 -10.37 -13.99 17.58
N PRO A 232 -10.95 -14.39 16.44
CA PRO A 232 -11.63 -13.44 15.57
C PRO A 232 -12.96 -13.03 16.19
N GLY A 233 -13.40 -11.81 15.91
CA GLY A 233 -14.73 -11.37 16.31
C GLY A 233 -15.44 -10.54 15.25
N TRP A 234 -16.70 -10.24 15.52
CA TRP A 234 -17.56 -9.47 14.62
C TRP A 234 -18.43 -8.50 15.40
N ASP A 235 -18.58 -7.31 14.83
CA ASP A 235 -19.51 -6.33 15.32
C ASP A 235 -20.85 -6.46 14.57
N CYS A 236 -21.87 -6.86 15.32
CA CYS A 236 -23.19 -7.24 14.82
C CYS A 236 -24.27 -6.18 15.11
N HIS A 237 -23.91 -5.05 15.74
CA HIS A 237 -24.85 -3.98 16.06
C HIS A 237 -24.57 -2.72 15.25
N GLY A 238 -25.47 -1.74 15.35
CA GLY A 238 -25.28 -0.38 14.83
C GLY A 238 -26.07 -0.07 13.57
N LEU A 239 -26.05 1.22 13.24
CA LEU A 239 -26.80 1.83 12.14
C LEU A 239 -26.55 1.17 10.76
N PRO A 240 -25.33 0.69 10.41
CA PRO A 240 -25.10 0.10 9.09
C PRO A 240 -25.96 -1.14 8.79
N ILE A 241 -26.24 -1.97 9.80
CA ILE A 241 -27.09 -3.16 9.62
C ILE A 241 -28.55 -2.74 9.52
N GLU A 242 -28.99 -1.80 10.35
CA GLU A 242 -30.36 -1.27 10.30
C GLU A 242 -30.69 -0.60 8.97
N LEU A 243 -29.76 0.22 8.43
CA LEU A 243 -29.91 0.83 7.11
C LEU A 243 -29.97 -0.20 5.98
N LYS A 244 -29.29 -1.34 6.14
CA LYS A 244 -29.31 -2.42 5.15
C LYS A 244 -30.65 -3.14 5.13
N ILE A 245 -31.24 -3.37 6.30
CA ILE A 245 -32.59 -3.94 6.43
C ILE A 245 -33.63 -2.97 5.85
N ALA A 246 -33.52 -1.68 6.16
CA ALA A 246 -34.44 -0.66 5.68
C ALA A 246 -34.42 -0.46 4.15
N LYS A 247 -33.29 -0.76 3.49
CA LYS A 247 -33.16 -0.72 2.02
C LYS A 247 -33.70 -1.97 1.33
N ASP A 248 -33.87 -3.06 2.05
CA ASP A 248 -34.37 -4.30 1.49
C ASP A 248 -35.90 -4.28 1.53
N GLU A 249 -36.51 -3.85 0.42
CA GLU A 249 -37.97 -3.69 0.28
C GLU A 249 -38.77 -4.99 0.55
N THR A 250 -38.08 -6.13 0.57
CA THR A 250 -38.68 -7.43 0.90
C THR A 250 -38.89 -7.62 2.41
N ASN A 251 -38.20 -6.86 3.25
CA ASN A 251 -38.32 -6.93 4.70
C ASN A 251 -39.43 -6.00 5.19
N ALA A 252 -40.67 -6.48 5.14
CA ALA A 252 -41.84 -5.86 5.77
C ALA A 252 -41.84 -5.99 7.31
N ALA A 253 -40.67 -5.85 7.95
CA ALA A 253 -40.54 -5.91 9.39
C ALA A 253 -41.18 -4.66 10.01
N SER A 254 -42.36 -4.81 10.59
CA SER A 254 -43.16 -3.71 11.12
C SER A 254 -42.94 -3.46 12.62
N THR A 255 -42.39 -4.45 13.34
CA THR A 255 -42.16 -4.36 14.79
C THR A 255 -40.68 -4.33 15.17
N PRO A 256 -40.29 -3.67 16.27
CA PRO A 256 -38.91 -3.66 16.75
C PRO A 256 -38.30 -5.05 17.00
N LEU A 257 -39.13 -6.04 17.33
CA LEU A 257 -38.66 -7.43 17.52
C LEU A 257 -38.30 -8.08 16.18
N GLN A 258 -39.16 -7.95 15.17
CA GLN A 258 -38.91 -8.46 13.81
C GLN A 258 -37.68 -7.80 13.18
N ILE A 259 -37.50 -6.49 13.38
CA ILE A 259 -36.32 -5.77 12.87
C ILE A 259 -35.04 -6.35 13.49
N ARG A 260 -35.02 -6.60 14.80
CA ARG A 260 -33.86 -7.19 15.49
C ARG A 260 -33.58 -8.62 15.05
N GLU A 261 -34.62 -9.40 14.79
CA GLU A 261 -34.49 -10.77 14.28
C GLU A 261 -33.91 -10.78 12.87
N CYS A 262 -34.42 -9.92 11.97
CA CYS A 262 -33.87 -9.72 10.64
C CYS A 262 -32.40 -9.26 10.70
N ALA A 263 -32.08 -8.31 11.59
CA ALA A 263 -30.71 -7.84 11.80
C ALA A 263 -29.75 -8.96 12.20
N ARG A 264 -30.17 -9.84 13.11
CA ARG A 264 -29.38 -11.03 13.48
C ARG A 264 -29.17 -11.94 12.29
N GLN A 265 -30.19 -12.19 11.48
CA GLN A 265 -30.05 -13.06 10.31
C GLN A 265 -29.08 -12.48 9.28
N VAL A 266 -29.16 -11.17 9.01
CA VAL A 266 -28.24 -10.47 8.11
C VAL A 266 -26.80 -10.54 8.65
N ALA A 267 -26.61 -10.32 9.95
CA ALA A 267 -25.30 -10.42 10.59
C ALA A 267 -24.74 -11.85 10.49
N HIS A 268 -25.53 -12.89 10.78
CA HIS A 268 -25.10 -14.29 10.66
C HIS A 268 -24.66 -14.64 9.24
N ASN A 269 -25.43 -14.21 8.23
CA ASN A 269 -25.08 -14.43 6.82
C ASN A 269 -23.75 -13.73 6.46
N ALA A 270 -23.58 -12.47 6.87
CA ALA A 270 -22.35 -11.73 6.64
C ALA A 270 -21.14 -12.36 7.34
N ILE A 271 -21.28 -12.80 8.59
CA ILE A 271 -20.24 -13.51 9.34
C ILE A 271 -19.82 -14.77 8.59
N ALA A 272 -20.78 -15.57 8.11
CA ALA A 272 -20.49 -16.80 7.39
C ALA A 272 -19.67 -16.53 6.11
N THR A 273 -20.08 -15.53 5.31
CA THR A 273 -19.35 -15.13 4.10
C THR A 273 -17.95 -14.60 4.43
N GLN A 274 -17.82 -13.72 5.41
CA GLN A 274 -16.54 -13.14 5.80
C GLN A 274 -15.58 -14.18 6.38
N LYS A 275 -16.08 -15.06 7.26
CA LYS A 275 -15.34 -16.19 7.83
C LYS A 275 -14.81 -17.10 6.74
N HIS A 276 -15.64 -17.41 5.72
CA HIS A 276 -15.22 -18.22 4.58
C HIS A 276 -14.07 -17.54 3.80
N SER A 277 -14.19 -16.25 3.50
CA SER A 277 -13.12 -15.48 2.84
C SER A 277 -11.82 -15.47 3.65
N PHE A 278 -11.89 -15.24 4.96
CA PHE A 278 -10.69 -15.20 5.81
C PHE A 278 -9.97 -16.54 5.88
N LYS A 279 -10.73 -17.65 5.98
CA LYS A 279 -10.16 -19.00 5.89
C LYS A 279 -9.50 -19.25 4.53
N ARG A 280 -10.15 -18.84 3.44
CA ARG A 280 -9.60 -18.96 2.09
C ARG A 280 -8.30 -18.17 1.91
N TRP A 281 -8.12 -17.06 2.61
CA TRP A 281 -6.85 -16.31 2.62
C TRP A 281 -5.75 -16.96 3.47
N GLY A 282 -6.01 -18.09 4.12
CA GLY A 282 -5.03 -18.80 4.94
C GLY A 282 -4.77 -18.16 6.30
N VAL A 283 -5.73 -17.37 6.80
CA VAL A 283 -5.66 -16.73 8.11
C VAL A 283 -5.83 -17.78 9.21
N THR A 284 -4.89 -17.80 10.14
CA THR A 284 -4.79 -18.80 11.21
C THR A 284 -5.36 -18.22 12.50
N ALA A 285 -6.67 -18.37 12.68
CA ALA A 285 -7.42 -17.86 13.84
C ALA A 285 -8.19 -18.99 14.54
N ASP A 286 -8.59 -18.77 15.80
CA ASP A 286 -9.44 -19.72 16.52
C ASP A 286 -10.88 -19.60 16.01
N TRP A 287 -11.16 -20.29 14.90
CA TRP A 287 -12.46 -20.27 14.24
C TRP A 287 -13.56 -21.00 15.00
N SER A 288 -13.21 -21.75 16.05
CA SER A 288 -14.15 -22.55 16.85
C SER A 288 -14.97 -21.70 17.82
N LYS A 289 -14.36 -20.62 18.33
CA LYS A 289 -14.97 -19.72 19.31
C LYS A 289 -14.78 -18.27 18.87
N PRO A 290 -15.40 -17.81 17.77
CA PRO A 290 -15.41 -16.39 17.48
C PRO A 290 -16.20 -15.63 18.56
N TYR A 291 -15.85 -14.38 18.86
CA TYR A 291 -16.66 -13.55 19.74
C TYR A 291 -17.60 -12.65 18.92
N LEU A 292 -18.88 -12.62 19.28
CA LEU A 292 -19.88 -11.82 18.58
C LEU A 292 -20.45 -10.78 19.54
N THR A 293 -20.56 -9.52 19.12
CA THR A 293 -21.13 -8.48 19.99
C THR A 293 -22.61 -8.70 20.30
N MET A 294 -23.30 -9.55 19.52
CA MET A 294 -24.68 -9.97 19.78
C MET A 294 -24.83 -11.15 20.74
N ASP A 295 -23.73 -11.79 21.17
CA ASP A 295 -23.80 -12.88 22.15
C ASP A 295 -24.27 -12.37 23.51
N SER A 296 -25.20 -13.08 24.15
CA SER A 296 -25.78 -12.66 25.43
C SER A 296 -24.73 -12.44 26.53
N LYS A 297 -23.66 -13.24 26.54
CA LYS A 297 -22.54 -13.08 27.49
C LYS A 297 -21.73 -11.81 27.21
N TYR A 298 -21.56 -11.44 25.94
CA TYR A 298 -20.87 -10.21 25.57
C TYR A 298 -21.69 -8.99 26.01
N VAL A 299 -23.00 -9.01 25.75
CA VAL A 299 -23.92 -7.93 26.15
C VAL A 299 -24.00 -7.81 27.68
N ALA A 300 -24.05 -8.93 28.41
CA ALA A 300 -24.02 -8.90 29.88
C ALA A 300 -22.75 -8.21 30.41
N ASN A 301 -21.58 -8.62 29.91
CA ASN A 301 -20.31 -7.98 30.29
C ASN A 301 -20.29 -6.48 29.93
N GLN A 302 -20.86 -6.08 28.79
CA GLN A 302 -20.98 -4.68 28.40
C GLN A 302 -21.84 -3.88 29.39
N LEU A 303 -22.96 -4.46 29.85
CA LEU A 303 -23.84 -3.84 30.84
C LEU A 303 -23.16 -3.73 32.21
N ASP A 304 -22.38 -4.74 32.64
CA ASP A 304 -21.63 -4.70 33.90
C ASP A 304 -20.58 -3.56 33.88
N ILE A 305 -19.86 -3.41 32.76
CA ILE A 305 -18.91 -2.31 32.58
C ILE A 305 -19.66 -0.97 32.61
N PHE A 306 -20.80 -0.86 31.93
CA PHE A 306 -21.61 0.35 31.96
C PHE A 306 -22.08 0.70 33.38
N SER A 307 -22.56 -0.28 34.16
CA SER A 307 -22.94 -0.10 35.56
C SER A 307 -21.75 0.41 36.39
N THR A 308 -20.58 -0.19 36.21
CA THR A 308 -19.36 0.22 36.90
C THR A 308 -18.97 1.67 36.57
N LEU A 309 -19.11 2.09 35.30
CA LEU A 309 -18.82 3.46 34.90
C LEU A 309 -19.85 4.45 35.43
N TYR A 310 -21.11 4.03 35.51
CA TYR A 310 -22.20 4.82 36.09
C TYR A 310 -22.02 5.01 37.59
N GLU A 311 -21.72 3.95 38.34
CA GLU A 311 -21.45 3.99 39.79
C GLU A 311 -20.26 4.89 40.14
N LYS A 312 -19.25 4.95 39.26
CA LYS A 312 -18.09 5.85 39.41
C LYS A 312 -18.37 7.30 39.02
N GLY A 313 -19.58 7.62 38.54
CA GLY A 313 -19.97 8.96 38.11
C GLY A 313 -19.41 9.41 36.76
N TYR A 314 -18.88 8.49 35.94
CA TYR A 314 -18.40 8.81 34.58
C TYR A 314 -19.52 8.88 33.54
N VAL A 315 -20.68 8.29 33.84
CA VAL A 315 -21.86 8.33 32.96
C VAL A 315 -22.91 9.25 33.59
N TYR A 316 -23.30 10.27 32.84
CA TYR A 316 -24.32 11.23 33.25
C TYR A 316 -25.18 11.64 32.05
N ARG A 317 -26.34 12.24 32.33
CA ARG A 317 -27.24 12.79 31.32
C ARG A 317 -27.17 14.30 31.32
N SER A 318 -26.94 14.91 30.16
CA SER A 318 -26.92 16.36 29.98
C SER A 318 -27.38 16.74 28.56
N PHE A 319 -27.69 18.02 28.36
CA PHE A 319 -27.96 18.59 27.04
C PHE A 319 -26.65 19.08 26.42
N LYS A 320 -26.34 18.58 25.22
CA LYS A 320 -25.15 18.98 24.46
C LYS A 320 -25.53 19.13 22.98
N PRO A 321 -25.05 20.16 22.29
CA PRO A 321 -25.10 20.20 20.83
C PRO A 321 -24.33 19.00 20.26
N ILE A 322 -25.01 18.18 19.46
CA ILE A 322 -24.47 16.98 18.84
C ILE A 322 -24.82 16.97 17.36
N TYR A 323 -24.05 16.24 16.56
CA TYR A 323 -24.45 15.96 15.19
C TYR A 323 -25.73 15.13 15.20
N TRP A 324 -26.73 15.61 14.46
CA TRP A 324 -28.04 14.98 14.35
C TRP A 324 -28.35 14.73 12.89
N SER A 325 -28.78 13.51 12.56
CA SER A 325 -29.20 13.15 11.22
C SER A 325 -30.73 13.18 11.12
N PRO A 326 -31.34 14.13 10.39
CA PRO A 326 -32.79 14.15 10.19
C PRO A 326 -33.30 12.91 9.44
N SER A 327 -32.48 12.31 8.56
CA SER A 327 -32.85 11.12 7.80
C SER A 327 -32.90 9.88 8.67
N SER A 328 -31.93 9.73 9.59
CA SER A 328 -31.84 8.57 10.50
C SER A 328 -32.57 8.80 11.82
N LYS A 329 -33.00 10.05 12.10
CA LYS A 329 -33.64 10.50 13.35
C LYS A 329 -32.84 10.09 14.61
N SER A 330 -31.52 10.17 14.51
CA SER A 330 -30.60 9.80 15.59
C SER A 330 -29.42 10.75 15.66
N ALA A 331 -28.81 10.78 16.85
CA ALA A 331 -27.49 11.32 17.08
C ALA A 331 -26.46 10.52 16.25
N LEU A 332 -25.46 11.22 15.72
CA LEU A 332 -24.31 10.62 15.05
C LEU A 332 -23.01 10.93 15.81
N ALA A 333 -22.11 9.95 15.85
CA ALA A 333 -20.73 10.18 16.25
C ALA A 333 -19.94 10.84 15.11
N GLU A 334 -18.86 11.54 15.45
CA GLU A 334 -17.99 12.18 14.44
C GLU A 334 -17.41 11.17 13.45
N SER A 335 -17.10 9.95 13.91
CA SER A 335 -16.61 8.85 13.07
C SER A 335 -17.63 8.34 12.05
N GLU A 336 -18.91 8.69 12.21
CA GLU A 336 -19.99 8.30 11.29
C GLU A 336 -20.27 9.38 10.24
N LEU A 337 -19.60 10.55 10.32
CA LEU A 337 -19.79 11.64 9.38
C LEU A 337 -19.00 11.39 8.08
N GLU A 338 -19.68 11.63 6.96
CA GLU A 338 -19.06 11.68 5.64
C GLU A 338 -19.21 13.10 5.07
N TYR A 339 -18.09 13.70 4.66
CA TYR A 339 -18.08 15.03 4.08
C TYR A 339 -18.39 14.98 2.59
N ASN A 340 -19.40 15.73 2.17
CA ASN A 340 -19.77 15.87 0.76
C ASN A 340 -19.25 17.21 0.22
N GLU A 341 -18.15 17.17 -0.53
CA GLU A 341 -17.54 18.36 -1.17
C GLU A 341 -18.47 19.07 -2.15
N LYS A 342 -19.51 18.39 -2.67
CA LYS A 342 -20.47 18.97 -3.61
C LYS A 342 -21.58 19.76 -2.91
N HIS A 343 -21.64 19.74 -1.57
CA HIS A 343 -22.64 20.48 -0.82
C HIS A 343 -22.45 21.99 -1.02
N LYS A 344 -23.53 22.69 -1.36
CA LYS A 344 -23.54 24.15 -1.50
C LYS A 344 -24.39 24.74 -0.40
N SER A 345 -23.80 25.62 0.41
CA SER A 345 -24.50 26.36 1.45
C SER A 345 -24.83 27.77 0.98
N ILE A 346 -25.92 28.34 1.52
CA ILE A 346 -26.32 29.72 1.25
C ILE A 346 -25.53 30.63 2.17
N ALA A 347 -24.75 31.56 1.61
CA ALA A 347 -24.11 32.62 2.37
C ALA A 347 -25.10 33.78 2.57
N ALA A 348 -25.54 33.99 3.80
CA ALA A 348 -26.42 35.10 4.16
C ALA A 348 -25.63 36.17 4.92
N PHE A 349 -25.88 37.43 4.56
CA PHE A 349 -25.40 38.61 5.27
C PHE A 349 -26.59 39.30 5.90
N PHE A 350 -26.54 39.52 7.21
CA PHE A 350 -27.62 40.11 7.98
C PHE A 350 -27.10 41.28 8.82
N ARG A 351 -27.95 42.29 9.01
CA ARG A 351 -27.65 43.49 9.79
C ARG A 351 -28.46 43.47 11.07
N PHE A 352 -27.81 43.29 12.21
CA PHE A 352 -28.45 43.43 13.52
C PHE A 352 -28.40 44.88 13.97
N HIS A 353 -29.58 45.49 14.12
CA HIS A 353 -29.68 46.84 14.66
C HIS A 353 -29.25 46.83 16.13
N LEU A 354 -28.22 47.60 16.45
CA LEU A 354 -27.72 47.74 17.80
C LEU A 354 -28.57 48.79 18.54
N ILE A 355 -29.18 48.37 19.64
CA ILE A 355 -29.99 49.22 20.52
C ILE A 355 -29.28 49.43 21.85
N ASN A 356 -29.68 50.47 22.60
CA ASN A 356 -29.13 50.79 23.93
C ASN A 356 -27.60 50.96 23.96
N LEU A 357 -27.02 51.49 22.86
CA LEU A 357 -25.59 51.76 22.78
C LEU A 357 -25.23 53.06 23.52
N ASP A 358 -24.26 52.95 24.41
CA ASP A 358 -23.56 54.10 24.96
C ASP A 358 -22.45 54.52 23.97
N LEU A 359 -22.78 55.48 23.11
CA LEU A 359 -21.89 55.93 22.03
C LEU A 359 -20.59 56.52 22.56
N ASP A 360 -20.59 57.07 23.77
CA ASP A 360 -19.40 57.68 24.37
C ASP A 360 -18.39 56.61 24.83
N LYS A 361 -18.86 55.40 25.17
CA LYS A 361 -18.02 54.23 25.48
C LYS A 361 -17.41 53.55 24.26
N LEU A 362 -17.98 53.72 23.07
CA LEU A 362 -17.54 53.03 21.85
C LEU A 362 -16.33 53.68 21.16
N ALA A 363 -15.57 54.56 21.84
CA ALA A 363 -14.58 55.44 21.23
C ALA A 363 -15.13 56.30 20.07
N LEU A 364 -16.47 56.38 19.94
CA LEU A 364 -17.21 57.21 19.00
C LEU A 364 -17.54 58.59 19.58
N GLY A 365 -17.18 58.86 20.84
CA GLY A 365 -17.36 60.15 21.51
C GLY A 365 -16.62 61.32 20.82
N SER A 366 -15.61 61.02 20.00
CA SER A 366 -14.85 62.00 19.21
C SER A 366 -15.53 62.44 17.91
N LEU A 367 -16.63 61.78 17.51
CA LEU A 367 -17.42 62.18 16.34
C LEU A 367 -18.28 63.39 16.68
N LYS A 368 -18.17 64.45 15.86
CA LYS A 368 -19.01 65.66 15.99
C LYS A 368 -20.50 65.27 16.04
N MET A 369 -21.28 65.95 16.88
CA MET A 369 -22.72 65.66 17.10
C MET A 369 -23.54 65.60 15.80
N GLU A 370 -23.17 66.37 14.78
CA GLU A 370 -23.80 66.39 13.45
C GLU A 370 -23.55 65.13 12.59
N LYS A 371 -22.61 64.26 13.00
CA LYS A 371 -22.25 63.01 12.32
C LYS A 371 -22.49 61.76 13.18
N LYS A 372 -23.25 61.87 14.28
CA LYS A 372 -23.61 60.69 15.08
C LYS A 372 -24.64 59.87 14.29
N PRO A 373 -24.37 58.58 13.99
CA PRO A 373 -25.27 57.75 13.21
C PRO A 373 -26.59 57.54 13.97
N SER A 374 -27.72 57.67 13.28
CA SER A 374 -29.05 57.42 13.84
C SER A 374 -29.28 55.93 14.15
N HIS A 375 -28.68 55.05 13.36
CA HIS A 375 -28.74 53.61 13.52
C HIS A 375 -27.37 52.99 13.28
N ILE A 376 -26.91 52.16 14.21
CA ILE A 376 -25.69 51.35 14.04
C ILE A 376 -26.12 49.90 13.88
N PHE A 377 -25.55 49.24 12.89
CA PHE A 377 -25.82 47.82 12.64
C PHE A 377 -24.54 47.00 12.77
N ALA A 378 -24.62 45.87 13.46
CA ALA A 378 -23.61 44.83 13.37
C ALA A 378 -23.85 44.00 12.11
N LEU A 379 -22.87 43.97 11.21
CA LEU A 379 -22.91 43.15 10.01
C LEU A 379 -22.43 41.73 10.35
N ILE A 380 -23.31 40.75 10.16
CA ILE A 380 -23.06 39.33 10.46
C ILE A 380 -23.16 38.50 9.18
N TRP A 381 -22.32 37.48 9.08
CA TRP A 381 -22.35 36.50 8.01
C TRP A 381 -22.60 35.10 8.60
N THR A 382 -23.42 34.30 7.92
CA THR A 382 -23.66 32.89 8.26
C THR A 382 -23.91 32.05 7.02
N THR A 383 -23.49 30.78 7.06
CA THR A 383 -23.84 29.76 6.06
C THR A 383 -25.08 28.95 6.43
N THR A 384 -25.67 29.22 7.61
CA THR A 384 -26.84 28.51 8.15
C THR A 384 -27.96 29.49 8.50
N PRO A 385 -28.66 30.09 7.51
CA PRO A 385 -29.68 31.12 7.78
C PRO A 385 -30.83 30.65 8.68
N TRP A 386 -31.11 29.35 8.70
CA TRP A 386 -32.12 28.74 9.56
C TRP A 386 -31.82 28.86 11.06
N THR A 387 -30.60 29.21 11.47
CA THR A 387 -30.26 29.46 12.88
C THR A 387 -30.54 30.89 13.33
N LEU A 388 -30.78 31.83 12.41
CA LEU A 388 -30.99 33.25 12.72
C LEU A 388 -32.17 33.51 13.68
N PRO A 389 -33.32 32.81 13.58
CA PRO A 389 -34.42 32.99 14.54
C PRO A 389 -34.08 32.60 15.98
N LEU A 390 -33.00 31.83 16.19
CA LEU A 390 -32.54 31.35 17.49
C LEU A 390 -31.29 32.11 17.97
N ASN A 391 -31.06 33.34 17.47
CA ASN A 391 -29.93 34.15 17.88
C ASN A 391 -30.18 34.77 19.27
N ASP A 392 -29.34 34.41 20.24
CA ASP A 392 -29.36 35.02 21.58
C ASP A 392 -28.32 36.14 21.74
N VAL A 393 -27.15 35.99 21.12
CA VAL A 393 -26.01 36.90 21.30
C VAL A 393 -25.21 37.10 20.00
N VAL A 394 -24.56 38.26 19.91
CA VAL A 394 -23.52 38.53 18.91
C VAL A 394 -22.17 38.49 19.63
N ALA A 395 -21.32 37.55 19.24
CA ALA A 395 -19.96 37.44 19.77
C ALA A 395 -18.99 38.30 18.94
N TYR A 396 -18.06 38.98 19.60
CA TYR A 396 -16.95 39.70 18.99
C TYR A 396 -15.64 39.34 19.70
N SER A 397 -14.51 39.58 19.03
CA SER A 397 -13.17 39.32 19.56
C SER A 397 -12.51 40.62 19.99
N GLU A 398 -12.07 40.70 21.25
CA GLU A 398 -11.39 41.89 21.79
C GLU A 398 -10.07 42.22 21.07
N ASN A 399 -9.46 41.22 20.41
CA ASN A 399 -8.18 41.35 19.72
C ASN A 399 -8.30 41.84 18.27
N LEU A 400 -9.53 41.97 17.74
CA LEU A 400 -9.77 42.42 16.37
C LEU A 400 -10.09 43.92 16.33
N LYS A 401 -9.55 44.61 15.33
CA LYS A 401 -9.91 46.00 15.04
C LYS A 401 -11.15 46.01 14.17
N TYR A 402 -12.23 46.57 14.68
CA TYR A 402 -13.47 46.77 13.94
C TYR A 402 -13.51 48.17 13.35
N ALA A 403 -14.11 48.31 12.17
CA ALA A 403 -14.31 49.59 11.51
C ALA A 403 -15.81 49.92 11.49
N LEU A 404 -16.15 51.18 11.81
CA LEU A 404 -17.46 51.72 11.54
C LEU A 404 -17.48 52.25 10.11
N VAL A 405 -18.41 51.75 9.30
CA VAL A 405 -18.56 52.15 7.90
C VAL A 405 -19.94 52.78 7.72
N GLU A 406 -19.96 53.98 7.15
CA GLU A 406 -21.17 54.64 6.71
C GLU A 406 -21.49 54.17 5.29
N PHE A 407 -22.71 53.67 5.08
CA PHE A 407 -23.21 53.37 3.75
C PHE A 407 -24.06 54.54 3.30
N GLU A 408 -23.72 55.13 2.14
CA GLU A 408 -24.67 56.00 1.45
C GLU A 408 -25.82 55.10 0.99
N ASP A 409 -27.04 55.40 1.44
CA ASP A 409 -28.24 54.73 0.91
C ASP A 409 -28.23 54.94 -0.60
N ALA A 410 -28.00 53.86 -1.35
CA ALA A 410 -28.26 53.82 -2.77
C ALA A 410 -29.74 54.17 -2.92
N LYS A 411 -30.03 55.42 -3.32
CA LYS A 411 -31.37 55.88 -3.70
C LYS A 411 -32.01 54.76 -4.49
N GLN A 412 -33.09 54.20 -3.94
CA GLN A 412 -33.89 53.19 -4.60
C GLN A 412 -34.10 53.62 -6.05
N GLN A 413 -33.40 52.95 -6.98
CA GLN A 413 -33.77 53.01 -8.38
C GLN A 413 -35.13 52.31 -8.44
N LYS A 414 -36.17 53.14 -8.49
CA LYS A 414 -37.56 52.73 -8.73
C LYS A 414 -37.68 51.94 -10.03
#